data_AF-A0A538SVY4-F1
#
_entry.id   AF-A0A538SVY4-F1
#
_cell.length_a   1.000
_cell.length_b   1.000
_cell.length_c   1.000
_cell.angle_alpha   90.00
_cell.angle_beta   90.00
_cell.angle_gamma   90.00
#
_symmetry.space_group_name_H-M   'P 1'
#
loop_
_entity.id
_entity.type
_entity.pdbx_description
1 polymer ?
#
loop_
_entity_poly.entity_id
_entity_poly.type
_entity_poly.pdbx_seq_one_letter_code
_entity_poly.pdbx_strand_id
1 'polypeptide(L)' 'MVLANVPLTDTVHVGQRVLTSGYSLHYPRGLAVGQVVRAVPDASRLMLEVEVAPAVQLSRLRHAFVIPGARRQGLP' A
#
# COMPACT_ATOMS: atom_id res chain seq x y z
N MET A 1 -8.71 4.73 1.55
CA MET A 1 -7.95 4.80 0.27
C MET A 1 -8.13 3.47 -0.46
N VAL A 2 -7.87 3.40 -1.77
CA VAL A 2 -8.04 2.17 -2.55
C VAL A 2 -6.67 1.65 -3.01
N LEU A 3 -6.43 0.36 -2.83
CA LEU A 3 -5.34 -0.38 -3.44
C LEU A 3 -5.89 -1.10 -4.68
N ALA A 4 -5.38 -0.73 -5.86
CA ALA A 4 -5.81 -1.25 -7.15
C ALA A 4 -4.82 -2.28 -7.71
N ASN A 5 -5.21 -2.93 -8.80
CA ASN A 5 -4.40 -3.91 -9.56
C ASN A 5 -3.96 -5.12 -8.74
N VAL A 6 -4.82 -5.61 -7.86
CA VAL A 6 -4.60 -6.86 -7.12
C VAL A 6 -5.34 -7.99 -7.86
N PRO A 7 -4.64 -9.03 -8.34
CA PRO A 7 -5.27 -10.17 -9.03
C PRO A 7 -6.28 -10.90 -8.15
N LEU A 8 -7.33 -11.47 -8.76
CA LEU A 8 -8.31 -12.31 -8.04
C LEU A 8 -7.72 -13.60 -7.45
N THR A 9 -6.60 -14.06 -7.99
CA THR A 9 -5.88 -15.25 -7.49
C THR A 9 -5.14 -14.98 -6.19
N ASP A 10 -4.93 -13.71 -5.85
CA ASP A 10 -4.24 -13.34 -4.62
C ASP A 10 -5.21 -13.40 -3.43
N THR A 11 -4.68 -13.83 -2.29
CA THR A 11 -5.44 -13.88 -1.05
C THR A 11 -5.21 -12.60 -0.25
N VAL A 12 -6.28 -11.85 0.00
CA VAL A 12 -6.27 -10.64 0.83
C VAL A 12 -7.31 -10.77 1.93
N HIS A 13 -6.88 -10.53 3.18
CA HIS A 13 -7.78 -10.59 4.34
C HIS A 13 -8.01 -9.23 4.96
N VAL A 14 -9.25 -8.98 5.41
CA VAL A 14 -9.55 -7.82 6.28
C VAL A 14 -8.69 -7.90 7.54
N GLY A 15 -8.13 -6.77 7.95
CA GLY A 15 -7.16 -6.69 9.04
C GLY A 15 -5.70 -6.88 8.62
N GLN A 16 -5.43 -7.24 7.37
CA GLN A 16 -4.05 -7.38 6.89
C GLN A 16 -3.36 -6.01 6.75
N ARG A 17 -2.07 -5.95 7.12
CA ARG A 17 -1.25 -4.74 6.97
C ARG A 17 -0.83 -4.55 5.52
N VAL A 18 -0.86 -3.29 5.07
CA VAL A 18 -0.36 -2.86 3.76
C VAL A 18 0.93 -2.07 3.97
N LEU A 19 1.99 -2.48 3.28
CA LEU A 19 3.33 -1.88 3.38
C LEU A 19 3.83 -1.44 1.99
N THR A 20 4.72 -0.45 1.93
CA THR A 20 5.40 -0.11 0.70
C THR A 20 6.26 -1.29 0.22
N SER A 21 6.11 -1.68 -1.05
CA SER A 21 6.84 -2.81 -1.63
C SER A 21 8.30 -2.49 -1.97
N GLY A 22 8.65 -1.20 -2.11
CA GLY A 22 9.94 -0.79 -2.65
C GLY A 22 10.08 -0.99 -4.17
N TYR A 23 8.99 -1.26 -4.91
CA TYR A 23 9.02 -1.36 -6.37
C TYR A 23 9.15 0.01 -7.06
N SER A 24 8.67 1.07 -6.41
CA SER A 24 8.86 2.44 -6.87
C SER A 24 10.30 2.91 -6.65
N LEU A 25 10.77 3.85 -7.47
CA LEU A 25 12.05 4.55 -7.23
C LEU A 25 12.00 5.56 -6.06
N HIS A 26 10.81 5.84 -5.52
CA HIS A 26 10.59 6.93 -4.57
C HIS A 26 10.47 6.48 -3.12
N TYR A 27 9.83 5.35 -2.85
CA TYR A 27 9.55 4.91 -1.49
C TYR A 27 10.41 3.70 -1.12
N PRO A 28 11.10 3.71 0.03
CA PRO A 28 11.77 2.52 0.53
C PRO A 28 10.74 1.44 0.89
N ARG A 29 11.16 0.18 0.89
CA ARG A 29 10.34 -0.96 1.28
C ARG A 29 10.00 -0.91 2.78
N GLY A 30 8.80 -1.37 3.14
CA GLY A 30 8.43 -1.71 4.51
C GLY A 30 7.78 -0.59 5.33
N LEU A 31 7.48 0.56 4.73
CA LEU A 31 6.75 1.64 5.40
C LEU A 31 5.26 1.29 5.48
N ALA A 32 4.65 1.53 6.63
CA ALA A 32 3.23 1.27 6.83
C ALA A 32 2.36 2.25 6.02
N VAL A 33 1.49 1.71 5.19
CA VAL A 33 0.46 2.46 4.46
C VAL A 33 -0.86 2.45 5.23
N GLY A 34 -1.25 1.27 5.71
CA GLY A 34 -2.56 1.09 6.34
C GLY A 34 -2.93 -0.35 6.61
N GLN A 35 -4.23 -0.57 6.83
CA GLN A 35 -4.82 -1.87 7.08
C GLN A 35 -6.02 -2.10 6.15
N VAL A 36 -6.15 -3.31 5.61
CA VAL A 36 -7.28 -3.69 4.74
C VAL A 36 -8.57 -3.67 5.56
N VAL A 37 -9.58 -2.96 5.05
CA VAL A 37 -10.93 -2.89 5.64
C VAL A 37 -12.01 -3.49 4.75
N ARG A 38 -11.75 -3.60 3.44
CA ARG A 38 -12.60 -4.31 2.48
C ARG A 38 -11.74 -4.91 1.38
N ALA A 39 -12.08 -6.10 0.91
CA ALA A 39 -11.49 -6.69 -0.29
C ALA A 39 -12.58 -7.50 -1.01
N VAL A 40 -13.00 -7.04 -2.18
CA VAL A 40 -14.01 -7.73 -3.00
C VAL A 40 -13.65 -7.60 -4.49
N PRO A 41 -14.18 -8.47 -5.37
CA PRO A 41 -14.02 -8.28 -6.81
C PRO A 41 -14.59 -6.93 -7.27
N ASP A 42 -13.88 -6.29 -8.19
CA ASP A 42 -14.34 -5.08 -8.86
C ASP A 42 -15.50 -5.36 -9.83
N ALA A 43 -16.05 -4.30 -10.44
CA ALA A 43 -17.18 -4.43 -11.37
C ALA A 43 -16.86 -5.33 -12.58
N SER A 44 -15.59 -5.36 -13.03
CA SER A 44 -15.15 -6.22 -14.14
C SER A 44 -15.00 -7.68 -13.74
N ARG A 45 -14.91 -7.97 -12.43
CA ARG A 45 -14.56 -9.29 -11.88
C ARG A 45 -13.26 -9.84 -12.45
N LEU A 46 -12.28 -8.96 -12.67
CA LEU A 46 -10.93 -9.34 -13.08
C LEU A 46 -9.89 -8.99 -12.00
N MET A 47 -10.22 -8.06 -11.11
CA MET A 47 -9.34 -7.56 -10.05
C MET A 47 -10.07 -7.51 -8.72
N LEU A 48 -9.31 -7.44 -7.62
CA LEU A 48 -9.84 -7.03 -6.32
C LEU A 48 -9.81 -5.50 -6.21
N GLU A 49 -10.93 -4.95 -5.74
CA GLU A 49 -11.01 -3.62 -5.16
C GLU A 49 -10.75 -3.74 -3.66
N VAL A 50 -9.58 -3.26 -3.22
CA VAL A 50 -9.15 -3.36 -1.82
C VAL A 50 -9.19 -1.98 -1.17
N GLU A 51 -10.04 -1.81 -0.17
CA GLU A 51 -10.05 -0.59 0.64
C GLU A 51 -9.10 -0.72 1.82
N VAL A 52 -8.36 0.37 2.05
CA VAL A 52 -7.34 0.46 3.08
C VAL A 52 -7.64 1.67 3.97
N ALA A 53 -7.71 1.42 5.29
CA ALA A 53 -7.70 2.47 6.30
C ALA A 53 -6.26 2.97 6.49
N PRO A 54 -6.00 4.30 6.42
CA PRO A 54 -4.66 4.84 6.60
C PRO A 54 -4.08 4.51 7.97
N ALA A 55 -2.78 4.18 8.02
CA ALA A 55 -2.09 3.93 9.28
C ALA A 55 -1.92 5.19 10.15
N VAL A 56 -2.12 6.38 9.57
CA VAL A 56 -1.95 7.66 10.28
C VAL A 56 -3.10 8.62 9.99
N GLN A 57 -3.51 9.38 11.01
CA GLN A 57 -4.51 10.44 10.87
C GLN A 57 -3.83 11.73 10.40
N LEU A 58 -3.73 11.91 9.08
CA LEU A 58 -3.04 13.04 8.47
C LEU A 58 -3.62 14.42 8.85
N SER A 59 -4.91 14.49 9.21
CA SER A 59 -5.57 15.73 9.64
C SER A 59 -5.04 16.33 10.95
N ARG A 60 -4.24 15.57 11.71
CA ARG A 60 -3.68 16.00 13.00
C ARG A 60 -2.15 15.99 13.02
N LEU A 61 -1.51 15.91 11.85
CA LEU A 61 -0.06 15.81 11.74
C LEU A 61 0.59 17.16 12.08
N ARG A 62 1.55 17.16 13.01
CA ARG A 62 2.37 18.33 13.35
C ARG A 62 3.79 18.26 12.80
N HIS A 63 4.33 17.06 12.70
CA HIS A 63 5.69 16.81 12.25
C HIS A 63 5.66 15.69 11.22
N ALA A 64 6.54 15.78 10.23
CA ALA A 64 6.76 14.77 9.23
C ALA A 64 8.27 14.49 9.13
N PHE A 65 8.61 13.25 8.79
CA PHE A 65 9.97 12.87 8.47
C PHE A 65 10.05 12.60 6.97
N VAL A 66 10.96 13.29 6.28
CA VAL A 66 11.21 13.07 4.86
C VAL A 66 12.27 11.99 4.73
N ILE A 67 11.91 10.87 4.11
CA ILE A 67 12.85 9.81 3.79
C ILE A 67 13.33 10.04 2.35
N PRO A 68 14.63 10.26 2.11
CA PRO A 68 15.17 10.33 0.76
C PRO A 68 14.86 9.02 0.02
N GLY A 69 14.46 9.14 -1.25
CA GLY A 69 14.07 7.97 -2.04
C GLY A 69 15.16 6.90 -2.12
N ALA A 70 14.74 5.66 -2.38
CA ALA A 70 15.66 4.54 -2.44
C ALA A 70 16.67 4.73 -3.59
N ARG A 71 17.94 5.00 -3.26
CA ARG A 71 19.04 4.87 -4.22
C ARG A 71 19.03 3.43 -4.74
N ARG A 72 19.09 3.24 -6.07
CA ARG A 72 19.29 1.91 -6.67
C ARG A 72 20.51 1.26 -6.01
N GLN A 73 20.28 0.28 -5.14
CA GLN A 73 21.35 -0.61 -4.68
C GLN A 73 21.47 -1.70 -5.74
N GLY A 74 22.54 -1.62 -6.55
CA GLY A 74 22.93 -2.68 -7.49
C GLY A 74 22.11 -2.76 -8.79
N LEU A 75 22.58 -2.09 -9.83
CA LEU A 75 22.70 -2.78 -11.13
C LEU A 75 24.18 -3.18 -11.23
N PRO A 76 24.55 -4.41 -11.60
CA PRO A 76 25.91 -4.69 -12.04
C PRO A 76 26.30 -3.79 -13.24
#